data_AF-B7R5M4-F1
#
_entry.id   AF-B7R5M4-F1
#
_cell.length_a   1.000
_cell.length_b   1.000
_cell.length_c   1.000
_cell.angle_alpha   90.00
_cell.angle_beta   90.00
_cell.angle_gamma   90.00
#
_symmetry.space_group_name_H-M   'P 1'
#
loop_
_entity.id
_entity.type
_entity.pdbx_description
1 polymer ?
#
loop_
_entity_poly.entity_id
_entity_poly.type
_entity_poly.pdbx_seq_one_letter_code
_entity_poly.pdbx_strand_id
1 'polypeptide(L)'
;MIEEEIKALSSELGVPGSTVEKDYAISWMLYGLWKSKFWRILAFKGGTCLKKAYFSDYRFSEDLDYTLLLEEPDIGDVQAKIAEAVEAANEGLVQFLDFELRPRYGVKLFPGELLGFEVRIPFRLLSRTGNPPKIKMDITLEKYEKILLPLQERPILHGYSDSPRFSVVSVRTYSLEEILAEKIRSLFQRTRPRDLYDIWFLKSVADLRSVTQILRPKFEAKGVEPDIHALQGRKPYYERAWESSLGHQLRELPEFSTVWNDVLELVKEVLSEQSHKAVQGKEH
;
A
#
# COMPACT_ATOMS: atom_id res chain seq x y z
N MET A 1 16.57 -9.38 22.59
CA MET A 1 17.10 -8.33 21.67
C MET A 1 16.26 -8.33 20.40
N ILE A 2 16.05 -7.19 19.73
CA ILE A 2 15.16 -7.09 18.54
C ILE A 2 15.48 -8.14 17.46
N GLU A 3 16.75 -8.50 17.27
CA GLU A 3 17.14 -9.57 16.33
C GLU A 3 16.53 -10.94 16.66
N GLU A 4 16.41 -11.26 17.95
CA GLU A 4 15.79 -12.50 18.44
C GLU A 4 14.28 -12.45 18.26
N GLU A 5 13.66 -11.28 18.46
CA GLU A 5 12.23 -11.06 18.22
C GLU A 5 11.90 -11.26 16.74
N ILE A 6 12.72 -10.73 15.83
CA ILE A 6 12.56 -10.92 14.38
C ILE A 6 12.65 -12.41 14.02
N LYS A 7 13.61 -13.14 14.58
CA LYS A 7 13.77 -14.58 14.34
C LYS A 7 12.60 -15.39 14.92
N ALA A 8 12.15 -15.07 16.13
CA ALA A 8 11.02 -15.72 16.78
C ALA A 8 9.73 -15.50 15.98
N LEU A 9 9.44 -14.26 15.57
CA LEU A 9 8.25 -13.93 14.81
C LEU A 9 8.28 -14.54 13.39
N SER A 10 9.46 -14.58 12.76
CA SER A 10 9.66 -15.29 11.49
C SER A 10 9.33 -16.78 11.61
N SER A 11 9.78 -17.44 12.69
CA SER A 11 9.49 -18.84 12.95
C SER A 11 8.01 -19.07 13.29
N GLU A 12 7.39 -18.20 14.09
CA GLU A 12 5.99 -18.31 14.50
C GLU A 12 5.04 -18.14 13.31
N LEU A 13 5.32 -17.17 12.44
CA LEU A 13 4.49 -16.85 11.29
C LEU A 13 4.87 -17.66 10.05
N GLY A 14 5.95 -18.43 10.06
CA GLY A 14 6.39 -19.20 8.90
C GLY A 14 6.81 -18.34 7.69
N VAL A 15 7.16 -17.07 7.91
CA VAL A 15 7.60 -16.13 6.85
C VAL A 15 9.11 -15.92 6.91
N PRO A 16 9.77 -15.52 5.81
CA PRO A 16 11.21 -15.26 5.81
C PRO A 16 11.61 -14.18 6.82
N GLY A 17 12.74 -14.37 7.51
CA GLY A 17 13.28 -13.38 8.44
C GLY A 17 13.53 -12.01 7.80
N SER A 18 13.88 -11.97 6.51
CA SER A 18 14.01 -10.73 5.74
C SER A 18 12.71 -9.94 5.61
N THR A 19 11.56 -10.61 5.56
CA THR A 19 10.24 -9.97 5.49
C THR A 19 9.91 -9.30 6.82
N VAL A 20 10.18 -9.98 7.94
CA VAL A 20 9.99 -9.43 9.29
C VAL A 20 11.01 -8.32 9.59
N GLU A 21 12.26 -8.48 9.16
CA GLU A 21 13.31 -7.45 9.25
C GLU A 21 12.87 -6.17 8.52
N LYS A 22 12.34 -6.31 7.30
CA LYS A 22 11.86 -5.18 6.51
C LYS A 22 10.61 -4.54 7.10
N ASP A 23 9.69 -5.32 7.67
CA ASP A 23 8.55 -4.80 8.42
C ASP A 23 8.98 -3.93 9.60
N TYR A 24 9.98 -4.37 10.37
CA TYR A 24 10.58 -3.58 11.45
C TYR A 24 11.24 -2.29 10.93
N ALA A 25 12.02 -2.39 9.85
CA ALA A 25 12.63 -1.22 9.20
C ALA A 25 11.59 -0.20 8.70
N ILE A 26 10.46 -0.67 8.17
CA ILE A 26 9.35 0.21 7.78
C ILE A 26 8.81 1.00 8.97
N SER A 27 8.68 0.42 10.16
CA SER A 27 8.25 1.17 11.35
C SER A 27 9.21 2.32 11.70
N TRP A 28 10.52 2.10 11.61
CA TRP A 28 11.51 3.16 11.81
C TRP A 28 11.45 4.25 10.73
N MET A 29 11.20 3.87 9.48
CA MET A 29 10.98 4.85 8.42
C MET A 29 9.71 5.68 8.65
N LEU A 30 8.61 5.07 9.11
CA LEU A 30 7.39 5.78 9.48
C LEU A 30 7.63 6.75 10.65
N TYR A 31 8.42 6.35 11.66
CA TYR A 31 8.87 7.25 12.73
C TYR A 31 9.66 8.44 12.18
N GLY A 32 10.59 8.20 11.24
CA GLY A 32 11.36 9.26 10.58
C GLY A 32 10.47 10.26 9.84
N LEU A 33 9.51 9.77 9.04
CA LEU A 33 8.52 10.62 8.35
C LEU A 33 7.64 11.41 9.32
N TRP A 34 7.29 10.81 10.46
CA TRP A 34 6.53 11.48 11.50
C TRP A 34 7.32 12.61 12.16
N LYS A 35 8.56 12.33 12.55
CA LYS A 35 9.46 13.24 13.25
C LYS A 35 9.91 14.41 12.39
N SER A 36 10.18 14.20 11.10
CA SER A 36 10.46 15.28 10.14
C SER A 36 9.23 16.11 9.76
N LYS A 37 8.04 15.74 10.26
CA LYS A 37 6.74 16.31 9.91
C LYS A 37 6.34 16.12 8.44
N PHE A 38 7.11 15.38 7.64
CA PHE A 38 6.80 15.13 6.23
C PHE A 38 5.48 14.36 6.06
N TRP A 39 5.12 13.51 7.02
CA TRP A 39 3.83 12.81 7.06
C TRP A 39 2.60 13.74 6.94
N ARG A 40 2.71 15.01 7.34
CA ARG A 40 1.59 15.98 7.31
C ARG A 40 1.15 16.38 5.90
N ILE A 41 1.98 16.10 4.90
CA ILE A 41 1.65 16.32 3.49
C ILE A 41 1.65 15.01 2.70
N LEU A 42 1.64 13.86 3.39
CA LEU A 42 1.59 12.54 2.78
C LEU A 42 0.32 11.80 3.22
N ALA A 43 -0.43 11.28 2.27
CA ALA A 43 -1.54 10.38 2.51
C ALA A 43 -1.13 8.94 2.21
N PHE A 44 -1.04 8.11 3.24
CA PHE A 44 -0.57 6.73 3.20
C PHE A 44 -1.64 5.77 2.68
N LYS A 45 -1.27 4.91 1.73
CA LYS A 45 -2.18 3.97 1.07
C LYS A 45 -1.52 2.62 0.81
N GLY A 46 -2.25 1.72 0.15
CA GLY A 46 -1.73 0.41 -0.26
C GLY A 46 -1.62 -0.61 0.88
N GLY A 47 -0.92 -1.72 0.60
CA GLY A 47 -0.89 -2.88 1.50
C GLY A 47 -0.12 -2.64 2.81
N THR A 48 0.91 -1.80 2.77
CA THR A 48 1.69 -1.48 3.97
C THR A 48 0.93 -0.55 4.90
N CYS A 49 0.08 0.33 4.36
CA CYS A 49 -0.87 1.11 5.16
C CYS A 49 -1.84 0.20 5.91
N LEU A 50 -2.40 -0.83 5.25
CA LEU A 50 -3.26 -1.81 5.91
C LEU A 50 -2.54 -2.53 7.06
N LYS A 51 -1.33 -3.04 6.81
CA LYS A 51 -0.51 -3.73 7.82
C LYS A 51 -0.11 -2.83 9.00
N LYS A 52 0.29 -1.59 8.72
CA LYS A 52 0.88 -0.67 9.71
C LYS A 52 -0.10 0.26 10.38
N ALA A 53 -1.33 0.42 9.91
CA ALA A 53 -2.30 1.35 10.51
C ALA A 53 -3.66 0.73 10.82
N TYR A 54 -4.03 -0.39 10.16
CA TYR A 54 -5.37 -0.97 10.31
C TYR A 54 -5.38 -2.34 10.98
N PHE A 55 -4.47 -3.24 10.58
CA PHE A 55 -4.57 -4.66 10.91
C PHE A 55 -3.20 -5.25 11.25
N SER A 56 -2.97 -5.62 12.51
CA SER A 56 -1.69 -6.21 12.96
C SER A 56 -1.46 -7.61 12.40
N ASP A 57 -2.52 -8.34 12.12
CA ASP A 57 -2.57 -9.72 11.59
C ASP A 57 -2.63 -9.78 10.05
N TYR A 58 -2.55 -8.63 9.36
CA TYR A 58 -2.54 -8.59 7.90
C TYR A 58 -1.27 -9.21 7.30
N ARG A 59 -1.32 -9.54 6.00
CA ARG A 59 -0.13 -9.97 5.27
C ARG A 59 0.99 -8.93 5.34
N PHE A 60 2.23 -9.39 5.35
CA PHE A 60 3.37 -8.49 5.22
C PHE A 60 3.34 -7.77 3.87
N SER A 61 3.83 -6.53 3.90
CA SER A 61 3.97 -5.67 2.75
C SER A 61 5.22 -4.82 2.91
N GLU A 62 5.88 -4.56 1.79
CA GLU A 62 7.27 -4.15 1.78
C GLU A 62 7.51 -2.77 1.17
N ASP A 63 6.50 -2.22 0.48
CA ASP A 63 6.57 -0.96 -0.25
C ASP A 63 5.71 0.10 0.44
N LEU A 64 6.17 1.35 0.48
CA LEU A 64 5.43 2.48 1.01
C LEU A 64 4.77 3.25 -0.13
N ASP A 65 3.44 3.26 -0.19
CA ASP A 65 2.69 4.00 -1.19
C ASP A 65 2.08 5.27 -0.59
N TYR A 66 2.38 6.43 -1.16
CA TYR A 66 1.82 7.71 -0.71
C TYR A 66 1.21 8.51 -1.85
N THR A 67 0.25 9.35 -1.50
CA THR A 67 -0.15 10.51 -2.27
C THR A 67 0.39 11.77 -1.59
N LEU A 68 1.06 12.63 -2.35
CA LEU A 68 1.60 13.91 -1.87
C LEU A 68 0.53 14.98 -2.01
N LEU A 69 0.15 15.58 -0.87
CA LEU A 69 -0.89 16.60 -0.74
C LEU A 69 -0.32 18.00 -1.02
N LEU A 70 0.36 18.12 -2.15
CA LEU A 70 0.93 19.35 -2.69
C LEU A 70 0.73 19.33 -4.21
N GLU A 71 0.16 20.40 -4.75
CA GLU A 71 -0.14 20.49 -6.19
C GLU A 71 1.13 20.58 -7.04
N GLU A 72 2.06 21.46 -6.64
CA GLU A 72 3.30 21.75 -7.38
C GLU A 72 4.52 21.65 -6.46
N PRO A 73 5.04 20.43 -6.20
CA PRO A 73 6.21 20.27 -5.34
C PRO A 73 7.51 20.60 -6.08
N ASP A 74 8.41 21.30 -5.41
CA ASP A 74 9.81 21.35 -5.80
C ASP A 74 10.53 20.04 -5.43
N ILE A 75 11.34 19.50 -6.36
CA ILE A 75 12.06 18.25 -6.15
C ILE A 75 13.13 18.37 -5.05
N GLY A 76 13.77 19.54 -4.93
CA GLY A 76 14.76 19.82 -3.90
C GLY A 76 14.13 19.83 -2.51
N ASP A 77 12.95 20.44 -2.37
CA ASP A 77 12.19 20.43 -1.12
C ASP A 77 11.75 19.00 -0.71
N VAL A 78 11.25 18.21 -1.67
CA VAL A 78 10.90 16.80 -1.42
C VAL A 78 12.14 16.00 -1.02
N GLN A 79 13.27 16.19 -1.70
CA GLN A 79 14.54 15.53 -1.39
C GLN A 79 15.04 15.92 0.02
N ALA A 80 14.96 17.20 0.39
CA ALA A 80 15.33 17.68 1.72
C ALA A 80 14.45 17.04 2.80
N LYS A 81 13.13 16.97 2.59
CA LYS A 81 12.20 16.33 3.54
C LYS A 81 12.43 14.83 3.71
N ILE A 82 12.81 14.13 2.65
CA ILE A 82 13.20 12.71 2.73
C ILE A 82 14.52 12.57 3.48
N ALA A 83 15.50 13.45 3.24
CA ALA A 83 16.76 13.43 3.96
C ALA A 83 16.56 13.63 5.47
N GLU A 84 15.76 14.63 5.87
CA GLU A 84 15.36 14.85 7.28
C GLU A 84 14.67 13.61 7.88
N ALA A 85 13.80 12.94 7.10
CA ALA A 85 13.11 11.74 7.56
C ALA A 85 14.06 10.54 7.74
N VAL A 86 15.01 10.35 6.82
CA VAL A 86 16.01 9.27 6.90
C VAL A 86 16.96 9.50 8.07
N GLU A 87 17.39 10.75 8.30
CA GLU A 87 18.19 11.12 9.47
C GLU A 87 17.46 10.81 10.78
N ALA A 88 16.18 11.21 10.88
CA ALA A 88 15.37 10.91 12.06
C ALA A 88 15.12 9.40 12.24
N ALA A 89 14.97 8.63 11.16
CA ALA A 89 14.79 7.18 11.23
C ALA A 89 16.05 6.45 11.74
N ASN A 90 17.25 7.03 11.55
CA ASN A 90 18.53 6.51 12.02
C ASN A 90 18.78 6.69 13.54
N GLU A 91 17.83 7.26 14.29
CA GLU A 91 17.88 7.27 15.77
C GLU A 91 17.68 5.87 16.39
N GLY A 92 17.20 4.92 15.59
CA GLY A 92 16.94 3.54 15.99
C GLY A 92 18.11 2.59 15.77
N LEU A 93 17.78 1.29 15.79
CA LEU A 93 18.75 0.22 15.52
C LEU A 93 18.98 -0.03 14.01
N VAL A 94 18.06 0.47 13.17
CA VAL A 94 18.13 0.30 11.72
C VAL A 94 19.02 1.38 11.15
N GLN A 95 20.06 0.98 10.42
CA GLN A 95 20.92 1.90 9.69
C GLN A 95 20.38 2.08 8.28
N PHE A 96 19.74 3.21 8.01
CA PHE A 96 19.38 3.66 6.67
C PHE A 96 20.60 4.31 5.99
N LEU A 97 20.85 3.90 4.76
CA LEU A 97 21.95 4.38 3.92
C LEU A 97 21.43 5.47 2.97
N ASP A 98 22.34 6.02 2.16
CA ASP A 98 22.00 7.02 1.15
C ASP A 98 20.85 6.55 0.26
N PHE A 99 19.79 7.36 0.23
CA PHE A 99 18.63 7.10 -0.58
C PHE A 99 18.81 7.60 -2.01
N GLU A 100 18.07 7.00 -2.93
CA GLU A 100 17.97 7.45 -4.30
C GLU A 100 16.55 7.96 -4.56
N LEU A 101 16.42 9.21 -5.01
CA LEU A 101 15.16 9.80 -5.45
C LEU A 101 15.14 9.91 -6.97
N ARG A 102 14.08 9.40 -7.59
CA ARG A 102 13.86 9.48 -9.04
C ARG A 102 12.49 10.09 -9.33
N PRO A 103 12.39 11.17 -10.12
CA PRO A 103 11.10 11.64 -10.62
C PRO A 103 10.49 10.59 -11.56
N ARG A 104 9.18 10.40 -11.46
CA ARG A 104 8.39 9.53 -12.34
C ARG A 104 7.58 10.39 -13.29
N TYR A 105 7.69 10.12 -14.58
CA TYR A 105 6.94 10.84 -15.61
C TYR A 105 5.90 9.94 -16.27
N GLY A 106 4.79 10.53 -16.70
CA GLY A 106 3.74 9.82 -17.41
C GLY A 106 4.22 9.41 -18.80
N VAL A 107 3.81 8.20 -19.22
CA VAL A 107 4.14 7.65 -20.54
C VAL A 107 2.89 7.53 -21.40
N LYS A 108 1.84 6.89 -20.87
CA LYS A 108 0.56 6.70 -21.57
C LYS A 108 -0.47 7.73 -21.12
N LEU A 109 -0.73 7.76 -19.82
CA LEU A 109 -1.54 8.80 -19.18
C LEU A 109 -0.60 9.93 -18.75
N PHE A 110 -1.01 11.17 -19.03
CA PHE A 110 -0.24 12.40 -18.77
C PHE A 110 1.19 12.36 -19.34
N PRO A 111 1.38 12.14 -20.66
CA PRO A 111 2.70 11.98 -21.25
C PRO A 111 3.63 13.17 -20.96
N GLY A 112 4.81 12.89 -20.41
CA GLY A 112 5.82 13.90 -20.09
C GLY A 112 5.54 14.69 -18.81
N GLU A 113 4.38 14.55 -18.17
CA GLU A 113 4.11 15.22 -16.90
C GLU A 113 4.76 14.49 -15.73
N LEU A 114 5.26 15.25 -14.75
CA LEU A 114 5.76 14.70 -13.49
C LEU A 114 4.58 14.10 -12.70
N LEU A 115 4.57 12.78 -12.52
CA LEU A 115 3.55 12.03 -11.77
C LEU A 115 3.85 11.92 -10.28
N GLY A 116 5.10 12.14 -9.88
CA GLY A 116 5.58 12.04 -8.51
C GLY A 116 6.99 11.46 -8.47
N PHE A 117 7.30 10.73 -7.41
CA PHE A 117 8.67 10.32 -7.10
C PHE A 117 8.72 8.84 -6.72
N GLU A 118 9.80 8.16 -7.10
CA GLU A 118 10.18 6.86 -6.56
C GLU A 118 11.43 7.07 -5.70
N VAL A 119 11.36 6.66 -4.44
CA VAL A 119 12.46 6.74 -3.49
C VAL A 119 12.89 5.33 -3.13
N ARG A 120 14.18 5.05 -3.16
CA ARG A 120 14.76 3.78 -2.74
C ARG A 120 15.70 4.04 -1.58
N ILE A 121 15.41 3.45 -0.44
CA ILE A 121 16.11 3.68 0.81
C ILE A 121 16.75 2.35 1.23
N PRO A 122 18.04 2.13 0.94
CA PRO A 122 18.74 0.94 1.40
C PRO A 122 18.92 0.98 2.92
N PHE A 123 18.88 -0.17 3.57
CA PHE A 123 19.07 -0.25 5.01
C PHE A 123 19.87 -1.49 5.44
N ARG A 124 20.34 -1.47 6.68
CA ARG A 124 21.06 -2.55 7.36
C ARG A 124 20.48 -2.74 8.75
N LEU A 125 20.17 -3.99 9.09
CA LEU A 125 19.86 -4.39 10.46
C LEU A 125 20.56 -5.73 10.77
N LEU A 126 20.06 -6.83 10.22
CA LEU A 126 20.58 -8.17 10.47
C LEU A 126 21.75 -8.51 9.52
N SER A 127 21.58 -8.24 8.23
CA SER A 127 22.63 -8.52 7.24
C SER A 127 23.58 -7.32 7.08
N ARG A 128 24.80 -7.44 7.61
CA ARG A 128 25.84 -6.38 7.56
C ARG A 128 26.72 -6.41 6.30
N THR A 129 26.59 -7.42 5.44
CA THR A 129 27.41 -7.62 4.22
C THR A 129 26.55 -7.86 2.97
N GLY A 130 27.13 -7.84 1.77
CA GLY A 130 26.40 -8.05 0.51
C GLY A 130 25.57 -6.86 0.04
N ASN A 131 24.54 -7.08 -0.79
CA ASN A 131 23.64 -6.00 -1.24
C ASN A 131 22.60 -5.69 -0.15
N PRO A 132 22.47 -4.43 0.30
CA PRO A 132 21.48 -4.07 1.32
C PRO A 132 20.04 -4.25 0.78
N PRO A 133 19.10 -4.75 1.61
CA PRO A 133 17.68 -4.64 1.31
C PRO A 133 17.29 -3.16 1.19
N LYS A 134 16.19 -2.89 0.49
CA LYS A 134 15.70 -1.53 0.22
C LYS A 134 14.23 -1.43 0.56
N ILE A 135 13.86 -0.34 1.22
CA ILE A 135 12.47 0.13 1.27
C ILE A 135 12.23 0.93 0.00
N LYS A 136 11.18 0.58 -0.73
CA LYS A 136 10.70 1.35 -1.87
C LYS A 136 9.59 2.26 -1.36
N MET A 137 9.65 3.54 -1.68
CA MET A 137 8.58 4.50 -1.41
C MET A 137 8.13 5.15 -2.72
N ASP A 138 6.90 4.87 -3.12
CA ASP A 138 6.26 5.44 -4.30
C ASP A 138 5.36 6.60 -3.86
N ILE A 139 5.73 7.82 -4.25
CA ILE A 139 4.97 9.05 -3.97
C ILE A 139 4.28 9.47 -5.27
N THR A 140 2.97 9.64 -5.24
CA THR A 140 2.16 10.10 -6.39
C THR A 140 1.61 11.49 -6.09
N LEU A 141 1.66 12.43 -7.04
CA LEU A 141 1.08 13.75 -6.82
C LEU A 141 -0.45 13.68 -6.75
N GLU A 142 -1.05 14.44 -5.83
CA GLU A 142 -2.50 14.52 -5.63
C GLU A 142 -3.27 14.79 -6.92
N LYS A 143 -2.74 15.64 -7.82
CA LYS A 143 -3.41 15.94 -9.10
C LYS A 143 -3.70 14.70 -9.97
N TYR A 144 -2.99 13.59 -9.77
CA TYR A 144 -3.24 12.32 -10.48
C TYR A 144 -3.89 11.25 -9.62
N GLU A 145 -4.19 11.54 -8.36
CA GLU A 145 -4.86 10.61 -7.45
C GLU A 145 -6.03 11.31 -6.76
N LYS A 146 -7.24 11.06 -7.24
CA LYS A 146 -8.44 11.61 -6.63
C LYS A 146 -8.68 10.96 -5.27
N ILE A 147 -8.49 11.70 -4.18
CA ILE A 147 -8.92 11.29 -2.84
C ILE A 147 -10.38 11.69 -2.68
N LEU A 148 -11.28 10.72 -2.49
CA LEU A 148 -12.73 10.93 -2.53
C LEU A 148 -13.39 10.82 -1.15
N LEU A 149 -12.73 10.16 -0.19
CA LEU A 149 -13.18 10.03 1.18
C LEU A 149 -12.23 10.77 2.12
N PRO A 150 -12.72 11.22 3.30
CA PRO A 150 -11.87 11.90 4.27
C PRO A 150 -10.68 11.05 4.70
N LEU A 151 -9.50 11.67 4.72
CA LEU A 151 -8.29 11.06 5.25
C LEU A 151 -8.43 10.79 6.75
N GLN A 152 -7.83 9.70 7.20
CA GLN A 152 -7.85 9.27 8.60
C GLN A 152 -6.49 9.55 9.22
N GLU A 153 -6.43 9.96 10.49
CA GLU A 153 -5.18 9.96 11.25
C GLU A 153 -5.17 8.77 12.19
N ARG A 154 -4.14 7.92 12.07
CA ARG A 154 -4.07 6.65 12.78
C ARG A 154 -2.70 6.47 13.43
N PRO A 155 -2.62 5.92 14.65
CA PRO A 155 -1.35 5.48 15.20
C PRO A 155 -0.82 4.31 14.36
N ILE A 156 0.51 4.15 14.32
CA ILE A 156 1.08 2.97 13.69
C ILE A 156 1.02 1.75 14.62
N LEU A 157 0.84 0.58 14.02
CA LEU A 157 0.90 -0.72 14.68
C LEU A 157 2.37 -1.18 14.67
N HIS A 158 2.92 -1.35 15.87
CA HIS A 158 4.30 -1.78 16.05
C HIS A 158 4.37 -2.81 17.18
N GLY A 159 4.47 -4.08 16.80
CA GLY A 159 4.36 -5.23 17.71
C GLY A 159 5.69 -5.70 18.33
N TYR A 160 6.70 -4.84 18.41
CA TYR A 160 8.02 -5.18 18.97
C TYR A 160 8.23 -4.56 20.35
N SER A 161 9.25 -5.03 21.07
CA SER A 161 9.52 -4.62 22.45
C SER A 161 9.80 -3.13 22.65
N ASP A 162 10.23 -2.41 21.62
CA ASP A 162 10.46 -0.95 21.63
C ASP A 162 9.22 -0.11 21.24
N SER A 163 8.03 -0.75 21.20
CA SER A 163 6.73 -0.10 20.95
C SER A 163 6.44 1.19 21.74
N PRO A 164 6.91 1.42 22.98
CA PRO A 164 6.67 2.70 23.66
C PRO A 164 7.22 3.93 22.91
N ARG A 165 8.23 3.76 22.03
CA ARG A 165 8.75 4.85 21.19
C ARG A 165 7.82 5.21 20.03
N PHE A 166 6.96 4.28 19.63
CA PHE A 166 6.09 4.40 18.47
C PHE A 166 4.64 4.75 18.83
N SER A 167 4.29 4.76 20.12
CA SER A 167 2.92 5.05 20.58
C SER A 167 2.43 6.46 20.23
N VAL A 168 3.36 7.39 19.95
CA VAL A 168 3.07 8.77 19.54
C VAL A 168 3.11 8.98 18.02
N VAL A 169 3.55 7.96 17.27
CA VAL A 169 3.75 8.04 15.83
C VAL A 169 2.41 7.87 15.15
N SER A 170 1.99 8.93 14.47
CA SER A 170 0.76 8.96 13.68
C SER A 170 1.06 9.05 12.20
N VAL A 171 0.20 8.43 11.39
CA VAL A 171 0.21 8.54 9.94
C VAL A 171 -1.15 9.01 9.47
N ARG A 172 -1.16 9.77 8.37
CA ARG A 172 -2.40 10.09 7.65
C ARG A 172 -2.64 9.02 6.61
N THR A 173 -3.79 8.38 6.62
CA THR A 173 -4.12 7.24 5.77
C THR A 173 -5.36 7.49 4.93
N TYR A 174 -5.45 6.80 3.80
CA TYR A 174 -6.72 6.59 3.11
C TYR A 174 -7.67 5.78 3.98
N SER A 175 -8.98 5.96 3.83
CA SER A 175 -9.96 5.07 4.44
C SER A 175 -9.87 3.64 3.86
N LEU A 176 -10.45 2.66 4.56
CA LEU A 176 -10.49 1.28 4.07
C LEU A 176 -11.24 1.18 2.74
N GLU A 177 -12.34 1.93 2.63
CA GLU A 177 -13.20 1.99 1.45
C GLU A 177 -12.47 2.55 0.23
N GLU A 178 -11.66 3.59 0.45
CA GLU A 178 -10.84 4.19 -0.61
C GLU A 178 -9.73 3.25 -1.08
N ILE A 179 -9.06 2.56 -0.15
CA ILE A 179 -8.07 1.53 -0.50
C ILE A 179 -8.75 0.37 -1.25
N LEU A 180 -9.91 -0.10 -0.79
CA LEU A 180 -10.66 -1.18 -1.44
C LEU A 180 -11.10 -0.80 -2.86
N ALA A 181 -11.61 0.42 -3.06
CA ALA A 181 -11.98 0.92 -4.39
C ALA A 181 -10.78 0.95 -5.34
N GLU A 182 -9.60 1.39 -4.88
CA GLU A 182 -8.37 1.36 -5.68
C GLU A 182 -7.91 -0.06 -6.00
N LYS A 183 -8.07 -0.99 -5.06
CA LYS A 183 -7.75 -2.40 -5.27
C LYS A 183 -8.66 -3.04 -6.31
N ILE A 184 -9.97 -2.84 -6.21
CA ILE A 184 -10.94 -3.31 -7.21
C ILE A 184 -10.59 -2.76 -8.59
N ARG A 185 -10.37 -1.44 -8.71
CA ARG A 185 -9.92 -0.81 -9.96
C ARG A 185 -8.64 -1.44 -10.52
N SER A 186 -7.67 -1.73 -9.65
CA SER A 186 -6.38 -2.29 -10.06
C SER A 186 -6.48 -3.68 -10.70
N LEU A 187 -7.50 -4.48 -10.36
CA LEU A 187 -7.76 -5.77 -11.00
C LEU A 187 -7.93 -5.65 -12.51
N PHE A 188 -8.46 -4.53 -13.01
CA PHE A 188 -8.69 -4.27 -14.43
C PHE A 188 -7.47 -3.68 -15.15
N GLN A 189 -6.38 -3.39 -14.43
CA GLN A 189 -5.15 -2.84 -15.01
C GLN A 189 -3.98 -3.82 -15.00
N ARG A 190 -3.94 -4.70 -14.00
CA ARG A 190 -2.82 -5.63 -13.79
C ARG A 190 -3.29 -6.96 -13.23
N THR A 191 -2.37 -7.93 -13.22
CA THR A 191 -2.59 -9.26 -12.66
C THR A 191 -1.63 -9.44 -11.49
N ARG A 192 -2.11 -9.22 -10.26
CA ARG A 192 -1.32 -9.35 -9.03
C ARG A 192 -2.12 -10.12 -7.96
N PRO A 193 -1.72 -11.35 -7.60
CA PRO A 193 -2.40 -12.15 -6.55
C PRO A 193 -2.67 -11.39 -5.25
N ARG A 194 -1.72 -10.54 -4.84
CA ARG A 194 -1.86 -9.69 -3.65
C ARG A 194 -3.10 -8.78 -3.70
N ASP A 195 -3.50 -8.27 -4.86
CA ASP A 195 -4.69 -7.42 -4.97
C ASP A 195 -5.98 -8.24 -4.75
N LEU A 196 -6.04 -9.51 -5.17
CA LEU A 196 -7.19 -10.39 -4.86
C LEU A 196 -7.28 -10.67 -3.36
N TYR A 197 -6.16 -11.01 -2.72
CA TYR A 197 -6.12 -11.21 -1.27
C TYR A 197 -6.59 -9.95 -0.53
N ASP A 198 -6.07 -8.78 -0.93
CA ASP A 198 -6.40 -7.51 -0.28
C ASP A 198 -7.90 -7.21 -0.38
N ILE A 199 -8.53 -7.44 -1.55
CA ILE A 199 -9.97 -7.26 -1.73
C ILE A 199 -10.76 -8.26 -0.88
N TRP A 200 -10.37 -9.53 -0.91
CA TRP A 200 -11.03 -10.58 -0.14
C TRP A 200 -10.99 -10.32 1.36
N PHE A 201 -9.86 -9.85 1.88
CA PHE A 201 -9.74 -9.48 3.29
C PHE A 201 -10.57 -8.23 3.61
N LEU A 202 -10.51 -7.20 2.77
CA LEU A 202 -11.19 -5.93 3.04
C LEU A 202 -12.71 -6.00 2.90
N LYS A 203 -13.25 -6.92 2.10
CA LYS A 203 -14.70 -7.00 1.83
C LYS A 203 -15.54 -7.20 3.09
N SER A 204 -14.98 -7.83 4.13
CA SER A 204 -15.70 -8.15 5.38
C SER A 204 -15.62 -7.02 6.42
N VAL A 205 -14.77 -6.02 6.21
CA VAL A 205 -14.48 -4.95 7.18
C VAL A 205 -14.78 -3.55 6.66
N ALA A 206 -14.77 -3.33 5.35
CA ALA A 206 -15.04 -2.05 4.72
C ALA A 206 -16.53 -1.86 4.41
N ASP A 207 -17.01 -0.61 4.42
CA ASP A 207 -18.38 -0.30 3.97
C ASP A 207 -18.49 -0.34 2.44
N LEU A 208 -19.07 -1.44 1.93
CA LEU A 208 -19.25 -1.68 0.50
C LEU A 208 -20.15 -0.64 -0.19
N ARG A 209 -21.05 0.03 0.55
CA ARG A 209 -21.89 1.10 -0.01
C ARG A 209 -21.05 2.31 -0.39
N SER A 210 -20.19 2.74 0.52
CA SER A 210 -19.23 3.84 0.29
C SER A 210 -18.24 3.48 -0.83
N VAL A 211 -17.71 2.25 -0.85
CA VAL A 211 -16.85 1.76 -1.94
C VAL A 211 -17.54 1.90 -3.28
N THR A 212 -18.79 1.43 -3.37
CA THR A 212 -19.58 1.49 -4.60
C THR A 212 -19.73 2.93 -5.08
N GLN A 213 -20.04 3.88 -4.19
CA GLN A 213 -20.21 5.29 -4.55
C GLN A 213 -18.97 5.94 -5.19
N ILE A 214 -17.78 5.60 -4.71
CA ILE A 214 -16.52 6.21 -5.19
C ILE A 214 -15.87 5.44 -6.35
N LEU A 215 -16.36 4.24 -6.67
CA LEU A 215 -15.69 3.33 -7.58
C LEU A 215 -15.58 3.90 -9.00
N ARG A 216 -16.70 4.36 -9.59
CA ARG A 216 -16.72 4.92 -10.95
C ARG A 216 -15.76 6.11 -11.12
N PRO A 217 -15.79 7.16 -10.27
CA PRO A 217 -14.82 8.24 -10.35
C PRO A 217 -13.35 7.78 -10.29
N LYS A 218 -13.05 6.69 -9.56
CA LYS A 218 -11.71 6.09 -9.52
C LYS A 218 -11.32 5.44 -10.84
N PHE A 219 -12.24 4.72 -11.50
CA PHE A 219 -12.02 4.15 -12.84
C PHE A 219 -11.76 5.25 -13.87
N GLU A 220 -12.63 6.27 -13.91
CA GLU A 220 -12.55 7.40 -14.84
C GLU A 220 -11.24 8.18 -14.68
N ALA A 221 -10.81 8.47 -13.45
CA ALA A 221 -9.57 9.20 -13.17
C ALA A 221 -8.31 8.51 -13.73
N LYS A 222 -8.38 7.21 -14.00
CA LYS A 222 -7.25 6.41 -14.47
C LYS A 222 -7.51 5.83 -15.87
N GLY A 223 -8.59 6.26 -16.54
CA GLY A 223 -8.96 5.81 -17.89
C GLY A 223 -9.13 4.30 -17.98
N VAL A 224 -9.71 3.67 -16.96
CA VAL A 224 -9.90 2.21 -16.91
C VAL A 224 -11.37 1.91 -17.18
N GLU A 225 -11.64 1.05 -18.15
CA GLU A 225 -12.98 0.49 -18.37
C GLU A 225 -13.03 -0.93 -17.77
N PRO A 226 -13.98 -1.23 -16.88
CA PRO A 226 -14.08 -2.54 -16.27
C PRO A 226 -14.59 -3.59 -17.26
N ASP A 227 -13.77 -4.59 -17.55
CA ASP A 227 -14.14 -5.78 -18.33
C ASP A 227 -14.04 -7.05 -17.47
N ILE A 228 -15.21 -7.56 -17.06
CA ILE A 228 -15.33 -8.76 -16.22
C ILE A 228 -14.87 -10.01 -16.97
N HIS A 229 -15.13 -10.11 -18.27
CA HIS A 229 -14.72 -11.26 -19.06
C HIS A 229 -13.19 -11.32 -19.19
N ALA A 230 -12.56 -10.17 -19.43
CA ALA A 230 -11.09 -10.06 -19.43
C ALA A 230 -10.49 -10.34 -18.04
N LEU A 231 -11.16 -9.98 -16.95
CA LEU A 231 -10.75 -10.38 -15.60
C LEU A 231 -10.83 -11.91 -15.42
N GLN A 232 -11.96 -12.52 -15.79
CA GLN A 232 -12.16 -13.97 -15.68
C GLN A 232 -11.16 -14.78 -16.51
N GLY A 233 -10.85 -14.33 -17.73
CA GLY A 233 -9.84 -14.95 -18.58
C GLY A 233 -8.44 -14.97 -17.96
N ARG A 234 -8.17 -14.08 -17.00
CA ARG A 234 -6.87 -14.01 -16.28
C ARG A 234 -6.78 -14.95 -15.08
N LYS A 235 -7.85 -15.67 -14.70
CA LYS A 235 -7.87 -16.62 -13.56
C LYS A 235 -6.65 -17.55 -13.51
N PRO A 236 -6.24 -18.22 -14.61
CA PRO A 236 -5.12 -19.18 -14.54
C PRO A 236 -3.78 -18.53 -14.18
N TYR A 237 -3.60 -17.24 -14.49
CA TYR A 237 -2.38 -16.52 -14.13
C TYR A 237 -2.32 -16.20 -12.65
N TYR A 238 -3.47 -15.88 -12.04
CA TYR A 238 -3.55 -15.67 -10.60
C TYR A 238 -3.28 -16.96 -9.84
N GLU A 239 -3.90 -18.07 -10.27
CA GLU A 239 -3.75 -19.39 -9.66
C GLU A 239 -2.28 -19.84 -9.62
N ARG A 240 -1.61 -19.82 -10.79
CA ARG A 240 -0.19 -20.21 -10.89
C ARG A 240 0.75 -19.33 -10.05
N ALA A 241 0.38 -18.08 -9.81
CA ALA A 241 1.20 -17.14 -9.06
C ALA A 241 0.77 -17.01 -7.59
N TRP A 242 -0.27 -17.72 -7.14
CA TRP A 242 -0.91 -17.51 -5.84
C TRP A 242 0.08 -17.74 -4.69
N GLU A 243 0.59 -18.97 -4.60
CA GLU A 243 1.50 -19.38 -3.54
C GLU A 243 2.83 -18.63 -3.58
N SER A 244 3.47 -18.52 -4.75
CA SER A 244 4.74 -17.81 -4.88
C SER A 244 4.64 -16.32 -4.54
N SER A 245 3.49 -15.68 -4.76
CA SER A 245 3.30 -14.25 -4.48
C SER A 245 2.93 -13.93 -3.04
N LEU A 246 2.28 -14.84 -2.32
CA LEU A 246 1.68 -14.58 -1.01
C LEU A 246 2.22 -15.47 0.11
N GLY A 247 2.75 -16.66 -0.20
CA GLY A 247 3.19 -17.63 0.81
C GLY A 247 4.32 -17.12 1.71
N HIS A 248 5.15 -16.20 1.23
CA HIS A 248 6.20 -15.56 2.04
C HIS A 248 5.71 -14.34 2.84
N GLN A 249 4.43 -13.97 2.72
CA GLN A 249 3.84 -12.78 3.36
C GLN A 249 2.74 -13.11 4.36
N LEU A 250 2.31 -14.38 4.40
CA LEU A 250 1.19 -14.85 5.19
C LEU A 250 1.61 -16.05 6.02
N ARG A 251 1.00 -16.16 7.21
CA ARG A 251 1.11 -17.36 8.03
C ARG A 251 0.35 -18.54 7.43
N GLU A 252 -0.87 -18.26 6.98
CA GLU A 252 -1.75 -19.25 6.36
C GLU A 252 -2.27 -18.65 5.06
N LEU A 253 -2.05 -19.36 3.96
CA LEU A 253 -2.48 -18.94 2.64
C LEU A 253 -3.90 -19.46 2.41
N PRO A 254 -4.91 -18.60 2.24
CA PRO A 254 -6.26 -19.05 1.93
C PRO A 254 -6.32 -19.74 0.57
N GLU A 255 -7.26 -20.66 0.43
CA GLU A 255 -7.46 -21.44 -0.79
C GLU A 255 -7.84 -20.51 -1.96
N PHE A 256 -7.13 -20.66 -3.09
CA PHE A 256 -7.24 -19.73 -4.21
C PHE A 256 -8.66 -19.67 -4.78
N SER A 257 -9.33 -20.81 -4.97
CA SER A 257 -10.65 -20.86 -5.59
C SER A 257 -11.70 -20.15 -4.75
N THR A 258 -11.62 -20.26 -3.43
CA THR A 258 -12.46 -19.56 -2.45
C THR A 258 -12.28 -18.06 -2.59
N VAL A 259 -11.04 -17.57 -2.48
CA VAL A 259 -10.72 -16.15 -2.62
C VAL A 259 -11.16 -15.61 -3.98
N TRP A 260 -10.89 -16.36 -5.05
CA TRP A 260 -11.23 -15.97 -6.41
C TRP A 260 -12.74 -15.82 -6.60
N ASN A 261 -13.52 -16.81 -6.17
CA ASN A 261 -14.97 -16.82 -6.35
C ASN A 261 -15.62 -15.67 -5.58
N ASP A 262 -15.23 -15.51 -4.32
CA ASP A 262 -15.67 -14.44 -3.44
C ASP A 262 -15.41 -13.04 -4.01
N VAL A 263 -14.19 -12.82 -4.52
CA VAL A 263 -13.81 -11.52 -5.10
C VAL A 263 -14.57 -11.28 -6.40
N LEU A 264 -14.74 -12.32 -7.23
CA LEU A 264 -15.47 -12.19 -8.48
C LEU A 264 -16.95 -11.86 -8.25
N GLU A 265 -17.57 -12.46 -7.23
CA GLU A 265 -18.94 -12.15 -6.83
C GLU A 265 -19.07 -10.70 -6.38
N LEU A 266 -18.22 -10.25 -5.44
CA LEU A 266 -18.17 -8.87 -4.99
C LEU A 266 -18.00 -7.88 -6.15
N VAL A 267 -17.06 -8.15 -7.06
CA VAL A 267 -16.78 -7.28 -8.21
C VAL A 267 -18.02 -7.18 -9.12
N LYS A 268 -18.76 -8.27 -9.33
CA LYS A 268 -20.01 -8.24 -10.12
C LYS A 268 -21.10 -7.44 -9.42
N GLU A 269 -21.23 -7.60 -8.10
CA GLU A 269 -22.21 -6.87 -7.29
C GLU A 269 -21.97 -5.36 -7.39
N VAL A 270 -20.77 -4.89 -7.00
CA VAL A 270 -20.46 -3.45 -6.97
C VAL A 270 -20.52 -2.79 -8.36
N LEU A 271 -20.20 -3.52 -9.44
CA LEU A 271 -20.29 -2.99 -10.80
C LEU A 271 -21.71 -2.99 -11.36
N SER A 272 -22.56 -3.94 -10.95
CA SER A 272 -23.97 -3.97 -11.38
C SER A 272 -24.77 -2.83 -10.74
N GLU A 273 -24.56 -2.54 -9.46
CA GLU A 273 -25.18 -1.41 -8.76
C GLU A 273 -24.82 -0.05 -9.40
N GLN A 274 -23.60 0.07 -9.95
CA GLN A 274 -23.16 1.26 -10.68
C GLN A 274 -23.86 1.45 -12.02
N SER A 275 -24.31 0.36 -12.65
CA SER A 275 -25.00 0.40 -13.93
C SER A 275 -26.47 0.80 -13.74
N HIS A 276 -27.12 0.29 -12.68
CA HIS A 276 -28.50 0.67 -12.34
C HIS A 276 -28.64 2.15 -11.94
N LYS A 277 -27.70 2.70 -11.16
CA LYS A 277 -27.71 4.12 -10.78
C LYS A 277 -27.43 5.07 -11.97
N ALA A 278 -26.62 4.66 -12.94
CA ALA A 278 -26.35 5.46 -14.13
C ALA A 278 -27.54 5.55 -15.10
N VAL A 279 -28.42 4.53 -15.11
CA VAL A 279 -29.66 4.54 -15.91
C VAL A 279 -30.72 5.44 -15.26
N GLN A 280 -30.89 5.37 -13.94
CA GLN A 280 -31.85 6.22 -13.22
C GLN A 280 -31.46 7.71 -13.18
N GLY A 281 -30.17 8.03 -13.19
CA GLY A 281 -29.69 9.42 -13.23
C GLY A 281 -29.77 10.13 -14.58
N LYS A 282 -30.19 9.45 -15.66
CA LYS A 282 -30.43 10.04 -16.99
C LYS A 282 -31.91 10.34 -17.27
N GLU A 283 -32.81 9.97 -16.37
CA GLU A 283 -34.26 10.19 -16.51
C GLU A 283 -34.77 11.40 -15.69
N HIS A 284 -33.89 12.28 -15.20
CA HIS A 284 -34.26 13.53 -14.52
C HIS A 284 -33.58 14.74 -15.16
#